data_AF-A0A957P935-F1
#
_entry.id   AF-A0A957P935-F1
#
_cell.length_a   1.000
_cell.length_b   1.000
_cell.length_c   1.000
_cell.angle_alpha   90.00
_cell.angle_beta   90.00
_cell.angle_gamma   90.00
#
_symmetry.space_group_name_H-M   'P 1'
#
loop_
_entity.id
_entity.type
_entity.pdbx_description
1 polymer ?
#
loop_
_entity_poly.entity_id
_entity_poly.type
_entity_poly.pdbx_seq_one_letter_code
_entity_poly.pdbx_strand_id
1 'polypeptide(L)'
;MEHSVNIPEWALLTIAVHGNMGDGELPDMMKFWARDECKRLGLGEKLEELQEERFQEMRQRMTKVLGPEVIGKIERMAALGAAGVVAAQRMADGDQRSD
;
A
#
# COMPACT_ATOMS: atom_id res chain seq x y z
N MET A 1 -15.32 25.43 21.52
CA MET A 1 -16.24 24.62 20.70
C MET A 1 -15.38 23.64 19.93
N GLU A 2 -15.60 22.34 20.09
CA GLU A 2 -15.00 21.35 19.19
C GLU A 2 -15.72 21.43 17.85
N HIS A 3 -14.97 21.72 16.79
CA HIS A 3 -15.46 21.62 15.43
C HIS A 3 -15.10 20.23 14.91
N SER A 4 -16.08 19.34 14.79
CA SER A 4 -15.89 18.06 14.11
C SER A 4 -16.24 18.23 12.63
N VAL A 5 -15.34 17.77 11.76
CA VAL A 5 -15.57 17.69 10.32
C VAL A 5 -15.82 16.22 9.98
N ASN A 6 -17.02 15.91 9.50
CA ASN A 6 -17.31 14.59 8.95
C ASN A 6 -16.70 14.48 7.55
N ILE A 7 -15.74 13.58 7.39
CA ILE A 7 -15.14 13.28 6.10
C ILE A 7 -15.97 12.17 5.44
N PRO A 8 -16.54 12.41 4.25
CA PRO A 8 -17.27 11.37 3.54
C PRO A 8 -16.38 10.16 3.22
N GLU A 9 -16.96 8.96 3.29
CA GLU A 9 -16.26 7.69 3.04
C GLU A 9 -15.46 7.70 1.72
N TRP A 10 -16.08 8.16 0.64
CA TRP A 10 -15.43 8.22 -0.68
C TRP A 10 -14.18 9.12 -0.68
N ALA A 11 -14.20 10.21 0.10
CA ALA A 11 -13.08 11.15 0.19
C ALA A 11 -11.94 10.52 0.98
N LEU A 12 -12.25 9.80 2.07
CA LEU A 12 -11.27 9.09 2.88
C LEU A 12 -10.58 7.97 2.07
N LEU A 13 -11.37 7.15 1.38
CA LEU A 13 -10.85 6.11 0.48
C LEU A 13 -9.99 6.69 -0.64
N THR A 14 -10.38 7.86 -1.18
CA THR A 14 -9.59 8.56 -2.19
C THR A 14 -8.23 8.99 -1.63
N ILE A 15 -8.18 9.59 -0.43
CA ILE A 15 -6.90 9.98 0.19
C ILE A 15 -6.02 8.76 0.49
N ALA A 16 -6.63 7.65 0.93
CA ALA A 16 -5.94 6.42 1.27
C ALA A 16 -5.30 5.70 0.06
N VAL A 17 -5.83 5.94 -1.16
CA VAL A 17 -5.45 5.23 -2.40
C VAL A 17 -4.81 6.16 -3.44
N HIS A 18 -5.42 7.31 -3.73
CA HIS A 18 -4.96 8.29 -4.72
C HIS A 18 -3.93 9.23 -4.12
N GLY A 19 -2.71 8.71 -4.02
CA GLY A 19 -1.57 9.42 -3.51
C GLY A 19 -0.94 10.42 -4.46
N ASN A 20 -1.70 11.25 -5.17
CA ASN A 20 -1.14 12.43 -5.84
C ASN A 20 -1.64 13.71 -5.16
N MET A 21 -1.27 13.85 -3.89
CA MET A 21 -1.40 15.11 -3.13
C MET A 21 -0.11 15.94 -3.22
N GLY A 22 0.73 15.65 -4.22
CA GLY A 22 2.11 16.11 -4.33
C GLY A 22 3.11 15.15 -3.68
N ASP A 23 4.38 15.52 -3.78
CA ASP A 23 5.50 14.79 -3.20
C ASP A 23 5.91 15.41 -1.86
N GLY A 24 6.41 14.58 -0.94
CA GLY A 24 6.93 15.02 0.37
C GLY A 24 6.29 14.30 1.56
N GLU A 25 6.81 14.59 2.75
CA GLU A 25 6.44 13.88 3.99
C GLU A 25 4.97 14.08 4.38
N LEU A 26 4.43 15.29 4.20
CA LEU A 26 3.06 15.60 4.59
C LEU A 26 2.02 14.79 3.79
N PRO A 27 2.08 14.74 2.44
CA PRO A 27 1.26 13.83 1.64
C PRO A 27 1.30 12.37 2.10
N ASP A 28 2.48 11.87 2.47
CA ASP A 28 2.63 10.48 2.91
C ASP A 28 2.01 10.25 4.28
N MET A 29 2.23 11.16 5.23
CA MET A 29 1.55 11.14 6.54
C MET A 29 0.03 11.13 6.38
N MET A 30 -0.52 11.95 5.47
CA MET A 30 -1.96 11.99 5.22
C MET A 30 -2.50 10.67 4.65
N LYS A 31 -1.75 10.01 3.75
CA LYS A 31 -2.13 8.68 3.25
C LYS A 31 -2.13 7.65 4.38
N PHE A 32 -1.11 7.65 5.24
CA PHE A 32 -1.05 6.73 6.38
C PHE A 32 -2.20 6.94 7.34
N TRP A 33 -2.45 8.20 7.71
CA TRP A 33 -3.59 8.56 8.55
C TRP A 33 -4.92 8.11 7.94
N ALA A 34 -5.16 8.38 6.65
CA ALA A 34 -6.42 8.00 6.00
C ALA A 34 -6.61 6.47 5.94
N ARG A 35 -5.54 5.71 5.77
CA ARG A 35 -5.58 4.23 5.82
C ARG A 35 -5.92 3.72 7.21
N ASP A 36 -5.33 4.31 8.25
CA ASP A 36 -5.62 3.94 9.63
C ASP A 36 -7.07 4.27 10.01
N GLU A 37 -7.54 5.44 9.59
CA GLU A 37 -8.91 5.89 9.79
C GLU A 37 -9.92 4.99 9.04
N CYS A 38 -9.62 4.54 7.81
CA CYS A 38 -10.42 3.54 7.11
C CYS A 38 -10.55 2.24 7.93
N LYS A 39 -9.44 1.76 8.52
CA LYS A 39 -9.47 0.55 9.35
C LYS A 39 -10.32 0.76 10.61
N ARG A 40 -10.15 1.90 11.28
CA ARG A 40 -10.91 2.27 12.48
C ARG A 40 -12.41 2.33 12.22
N LEU A 41 -12.81 2.77 11.03
CA LEU A 41 -14.20 2.88 10.59
C LEU A 41 -14.77 1.59 9.97
N GLY A 42 -13.99 0.49 9.92
CA GLY A 42 -14.44 -0.78 9.36
C GLY A 42 -14.44 -0.85 7.81
N LEU A 43 -13.76 0.09 7.15
CA LEU A 43 -13.65 0.18 5.68
C LEU A 43 -12.43 -0.58 5.13
N GLY A 44 -11.80 -1.44 5.94
CA GLY A 44 -10.56 -2.13 5.60
C GLY A 44 -10.67 -2.98 4.34
N GLU A 45 -11.69 -3.83 4.24
CA GLU A 45 -11.93 -4.69 3.08
C GLU A 45 -12.13 -3.87 1.80
N LYS A 46 -12.97 -2.83 1.87
CA LYS A 46 -13.21 -1.91 0.74
C LYS A 46 -11.94 -1.16 0.31
N LEU A 47 -11.08 -0.80 1.26
CA LEU A 47 -9.79 -0.19 0.98
C LEU A 47 -8.86 -1.15 0.24
N GLU A 48 -8.80 -2.41 0.67
CA GLU A 48 -7.99 -3.45 0.03
C GLU A 48 -8.45 -3.76 -1.40
N GLU A 49 -9.77 -3.89 -1.61
CA GLU A 49 -10.35 -4.07 -2.95
C GLU A 49 -9.97 -2.92 -3.88
N LEU A 50 -10.13 -1.68 -3.43
CA LEU A 50 -9.74 -0.49 -4.20
C LEU A 50 -8.23 -0.44 -4.50
N GLN A 51 -7.39 -0.83 -3.54
CA GLN A 51 -5.94 -0.88 -3.77
C GLN A 51 -5.57 -1.94 -4.81
N GLU A 52 -6.21 -3.10 -4.77
CA GLU A 52 -6.01 -4.18 -5.74
C GLU A 52 -6.47 -3.78 -7.14
N GLU A 53 -7.66 -3.19 -7.28
CA GLU A 53 -8.16 -2.69 -8.56
C GLU A 53 -7.16 -1.69 -9.19
N ARG A 54 -6.66 -0.74 -8.40
CA ARG A 54 -5.69 0.25 -8.89
C ARG A 54 -4.34 -0.36 -9.21
N PHE A 55 -3.90 -1.35 -8.45
CA PHE A 55 -2.69 -2.09 -8.77
C PHE A 55 -2.83 -2.82 -10.10
N GLN A 56 -3.96 -3.46 -10.38
CA GLN A 56 -4.22 -4.11 -11.66
C GLN A 56 -4.30 -3.11 -12.82
N GLU A 57 -4.97 -1.96 -12.65
CA GLU A 57 -4.97 -0.89 -13.66
C GLU A 57 -3.56 -0.39 -13.97
N MET A 58 -2.76 -0.11 -12.93
CA MET A 58 -1.37 0.30 -13.08
C MET A 58 -0.56 -0.77 -13.80
N ARG A 59 -0.70 -2.04 -13.40
CA ARG A 59 -0.04 -3.19 -14.03
C ARG A 59 -0.37 -3.31 -15.51
N GLN A 60 -1.65 -3.17 -15.89
CA GLN A 60 -2.07 -3.17 -17.29
C GLN A 60 -1.43 -2.02 -18.07
N ARG A 61 -1.41 -0.80 -17.51
CA ARG A 61 -0.76 0.36 -18.14
C ARG A 61 0.73 0.15 -18.33
N MET A 62 1.42 -0.35 -17.30
CA MET A 62 2.85 -0.63 -17.37
C MET A 62 3.16 -1.77 -18.35
N THR A 63 2.31 -2.80 -18.41
CA THR A 63 2.41 -3.90 -19.39
C THR A 63 2.30 -3.39 -20.82
N LYS A 64 1.39 -2.44 -21.07
CA LYS A 64 1.24 -1.82 -22.38
C LYS A 64 2.46 -0.99 -22.79
N VAL A 65 3.12 -0.33 -21.83
CA VAL A 65 4.27 0.57 -22.09
C VAL A 65 5.59 -0.19 -22.18
N LEU A 66 5.83 -1.11 -21.25
CA LEU A 66 7.12 -1.81 -21.07
C LEU A 66 7.14 -3.21 -21.70
N GLY A 67 5.98 -3.75 -22.05
CA GLY A 67 5.81 -5.11 -22.52
C GLY A 67 5.68 -6.14 -21.38
N PRO A 68 4.97 -7.26 -21.61
CA PRO A 68 4.65 -8.25 -20.56
C PRO A 68 5.89 -8.95 -19.99
N GLU A 69 6.94 -9.11 -20.79
CA GLU A 69 8.19 -9.77 -20.36
C GLU A 69 8.93 -8.97 -19.29
N VAL A 70 8.94 -7.64 -19.42
CA VAL A 70 9.61 -6.73 -18.47
C VAL A 70 8.84 -6.68 -17.15
N ILE A 71 7.51 -6.58 -17.21
CA ILE A 71 6.65 -6.64 -16.01
C ILE A 71 6.82 -7.97 -15.28
N GLY A 72 6.83 -9.09 -16.00
CA GLY A 72 7.07 -10.40 -15.38
C GLY A 72 8.44 -10.52 -14.71
N LYS A 73 9.48 -9.82 -15.21
CA LYS A 73 10.78 -9.75 -14.52
C LYS A 73 10.70 -8.91 -13.25
N ILE A 74 10.05 -7.75 -13.30
CA ILE A 74 9.87 -6.86 -12.13
C ILE A 74 9.09 -7.58 -11.02
N GLU A 75 8.01 -8.28 -11.36
CA GLU A 75 7.21 -9.05 -10.40
C GLU A 75 8.02 -10.18 -9.73
N ARG A 76 8.80 -10.93 -10.51
CA ARG A 76 9.69 -11.96 -9.97
C ARG A 76 10.75 -11.38 -9.03
N MET A 77 11.33 -10.24 -9.37
CA MET A 77 12.30 -9.56 -8.52
C MET A 77 11.68 -9.06 -7.21
N ALA A 78 10.48 -8.47 -7.27
CA ALA A 78 9.75 -8.03 -6.08
C ALA A 78 9.40 -9.22 -5.16
N ALA A 79 8.95 -10.34 -5.73
CA ALA A 79 8.64 -11.56 -4.98
C ALA A 79 9.88 -12.16 -4.29
N LEU A 80 11.03 -12.19 -5.00
CA LEU A 80 12.31 -12.62 -4.43
C LEU A 80 12.79 -11.70 -3.31
N GLY A 81 12.64 -10.38 -3.48
CA GLY A 81 12.96 -9.39 -2.45
C GLY A 81 12.12 -9.57 -1.19
N ALA A 82 10.80 -9.75 -1.33
CA ALA A 82 9.90 -10.02 -0.21
C ALA A 82 10.26 -11.33 0.51
N ALA A 83 10.54 -12.40 -0.23
CA ALA A 83 10.99 -13.67 0.34
C ALA A 83 12.33 -13.53 1.09
N GLY A 84 13.25 -12.74 0.56
CA GLY A 84 14.54 -12.43 1.21
C GLY A 84 14.38 -11.66 2.51
N VAL A 85 13.49 -10.66 2.56
CA VAL A 85 13.17 -9.91 3.80
C VAL A 85 12.57 -10.85 4.84
N VAL A 86 11.62 -11.70 4.46
CA VAL A 86 11.00 -12.67 5.38
C VAL A 86 12.03 -13.68 5.89
N ALA A 87 12.95 -14.15 5.04
CA ALA A 87 14.02 -15.05 5.45
C ALA A 87 15.00 -14.37 6.43
N ALA A 88 15.38 -13.11 6.16
CA ALA A 88 16.24 -12.33 7.04
C ALA A 88 15.57 -12.05 8.40
N GLN A 89 14.27 -11.75 8.41
CA GLN A 89 13.49 -11.56 9.64
C GLN A 89 13.47 -12.83 10.49
N ARG A 90 13.24 -14.00 9.87
CA ARG A 90 13.24 -15.29 10.58
C ARG A 90 14.60 -15.68 11.14
N MET A 91 15.68 -15.32 10.44
CA MET A 91 17.04 -15.52 10.95
C MET A 91 17.31 -14.61 12.15
N ALA A 92 16.92 -13.33 12.08
CA ALA A 92 17.05 -12.39 13.19
C ALA A 92 16.20 -12.79 14.42
N ASP A 93 14.98 -13.28 14.21
CA ASP A 93 14.08 -13.75 15.28
C ASP A 93 14.54 -15.10 15.87
N GLY A 94 15.21 -15.94 15.06
CA GLY A 94 15.79 -17.22 15.50
C GLY A 94 17.05 -17.06 16.36
N ASP A 95 17.84 -16.01 16.12
CA ASP A 95 19.08 -15.72 16.86
C ASP A 95 18.81 -15.19 18.28
N GLN A 96 17.61 -14.63 18.53
CA GLN A 96 17.19 -14.13 19.85
C GLN A 96 16.67 -15.23 20.81
N ARG A 97 16.69 -16.51 20.41
CA ARG A 97 16.20 -17.66 21.23
C ARG A 97 17.28 -18.64 21.64
N SER A 98 18.55 -18.30 21.48
CA SER A 98 19.67 -19.12 21.96
C SER A 98 20.22 -18.54 23.27
N ASP A 99 19.49 -18.78 24.37
CA ASP A 99 20.04 -18.77 25.74
C ASP A 99 20.59 -20.17 26.08
#